data_AF-A0AAJ1XVZ0-F1
#
_entry.id   AF-A0AAJ1XVZ0-F1
#
_cell.length_a   1.000
_cell.length_b   1.000
_cell.length_c   1.000
_cell.angle_alpha   90.00
_cell.angle_beta   90.00
_cell.angle_gamma   90.00
#
_symmetry.space_group_name_H-M   'P 1'
#
loop_
_entity.id
_entity.type
_entity.pdbx_description
1 polymer ?
#
loop_
_entity_poly.entity_id
_entity_poly.type
_entity_poly.pdbx_seq_one_letter_code
_entity_poly.pdbx_strand_id
1 'polypeptide(L)'
;MKFIKEKKNHPPALPKEEKAASIRTTRTFFLILTLLLISSGPFAFVKSTQMQSLIRKEQTTLTETIHKELAKKTNTSVTSELYKQFLQPFITAYINIPTEQQAFEKRFNSLQETYFMITLDEEKNTGTERKLLSSDFYNLISENGQLVAQYRIAYEINAPVTKERDVKKKEGNKEVVTKEKYVDYEKIENRVLLNIPFIQ
;
A
#
# COMPACT_ATOMS: atom_id res chain seq x y z
N MET A 1 61.08 93.09 -27.98
CA MET A 1 59.68 92.74 -28.29
C MET A 1 59.67 91.53 -29.23
N LYS A 2 59.06 90.41 -28.83
CA LYS A 2 58.93 89.21 -29.67
C LYS A 2 57.55 89.23 -30.34
N PHE A 3 57.52 89.31 -31.66
CA PHE A 3 56.29 89.17 -32.45
C PHE A 3 55.84 87.71 -32.42
N ILE A 4 54.68 87.45 -31.84
CA ILE A 4 54.01 86.15 -31.91
C ILE A 4 53.24 86.14 -33.24
N LYS A 5 53.65 85.28 -34.18
CA LYS A 5 52.87 85.04 -35.41
C LYS A 5 51.56 84.35 -35.04
N GLU A 6 50.43 84.94 -35.41
CA GLU A 6 49.12 84.30 -35.33
C GLU A 6 49.13 83.01 -36.15
N LYS A 7 48.73 81.90 -35.51
CA LYS A 7 48.47 80.64 -36.21
C LYS A 7 47.19 80.80 -37.02
N LYS A 8 47.28 80.57 -38.33
CA LYS A 8 46.11 80.52 -39.22
C LYS A 8 45.14 79.43 -38.74
N ASN A 9 43.89 79.81 -38.51
CA ASN A 9 42.82 78.86 -38.22
C ASN A 9 42.58 77.97 -39.45
N HIS A 10 42.75 76.65 -39.29
CA HIS A 10 42.32 75.70 -40.31
C HIS A 10 40.79 75.69 -40.38
N PRO A 11 40.18 75.71 -41.58
CA PRO A 11 38.74 75.57 -41.70
C PRO A 11 38.29 74.22 -41.09
N PRO A 12 37.09 74.16 -40.48
CA PRO A 12 36.60 72.95 -39.86
C PRO A 12 36.52 71.82 -40.90
N ALA A 13 37.02 70.63 -40.54
CA ALA A 13 36.92 69.46 -41.39
C ALA A 13 35.44 69.12 -41.61
N LEU A 14 35.02 69.11 -42.87
CA LEU A 14 33.67 68.69 -43.25
C LEU A 14 33.40 67.26 -42.72
N PRO A 15 32.20 67.00 -42.16
CA PRO A 15 31.86 65.67 -41.69
C PRO A 15 31.99 64.68 -42.86
N LYS A 16 32.75 63.61 -42.66
CA LYS A 16 32.83 62.51 -43.62
C LYS A 16 31.41 61.97 -43.80
N GLU A 17 30.87 62.08 -45.01
CA GLU A 17 29.58 61.48 -45.34
C GLU A 17 29.59 60.01 -44.93
N GLU A 18 28.66 59.62 -44.07
CA GLU A 18 28.42 58.21 -43.77
C GLU A 18 28.04 57.54 -45.09
N LYS A 19 28.86 56.56 -45.51
CA LYS A 19 28.57 55.78 -46.72
C LYS A 19 27.25 55.06 -46.49
N ALA A 20 26.18 55.55 -47.11
CA ALA A 20 24.88 54.90 -47.08
C ALA A 20 25.07 53.44 -47.50
N ALA A 21 24.61 52.51 -46.65
CA ALA A 21 24.74 51.09 -46.91
C ALA A 21 24.16 50.77 -48.29
N SER A 22 24.92 50.06 -49.13
CA SER A 22 24.49 49.80 -50.50
C SER A 22 23.17 49.03 -50.49
N ILE A 23 22.26 49.33 -51.41
CA ILE A 23 20.96 48.65 -51.53
C ILE A 23 21.13 47.13 -51.62
N ARG A 24 22.23 46.66 -52.22
CA ARG A 24 22.55 45.23 -52.36
C ARG A 24 22.87 44.57 -51.01
N THR A 25 23.65 45.24 -50.16
CA THR A 25 24.01 44.75 -48.82
C THR A 25 22.82 44.72 -47.87
N THR A 26 21.96 45.74 -47.95
CA THR A 26 20.72 45.80 -47.16
C THR A 26 19.75 44.69 -47.58
N ARG A 27 19.59 44.44 -48.89
CA ARG A 27 18.73 43.37 -49.41
C ARG A 27 19.20 41.97 -49.00
N THR A 28 20.50 41.70 -49.02
CA THR A 28 21.05 40.42 -48.54
C THR A 28 20.86 40.24 -47.04
N PHE A 29 21.01 41.30 -46.25
CA PHE A 29 20.78 41.25 -44.81
C PHE A 29 19.32 40.91 -44.47
N PHE A 30 18.36 41.57 -45.13
CA PHE A 30 16.93 41.26 -44.96
C PHE A 30 16.61 39.83 -45.39
N LEU A 31 17.18 39.33 -46.50
CA LEU A 31 16.96 37.93 -46.92
C LEU A 31 17.46 36.91 -45.89
N ILE A 32 18.64 37.13 -45.30
CA ILE A 32 19.19 36.24 -44.27
C ILE A 32 18.33 36.30 -43.00
N LEU A 33 17.92 37.49 -42.58
CA LEU A 33 17.07 37.67 -41.40
C LEU A 33 15.71 36.98 -41.58
N THR A 34 15.13 37.08 -42.78
CA THR A 34 13.85 36.43 -43.10
C THR A 34 14.00 34.91 -43.11
N LEU A 35 15.09 34.38 -43.65
CA LEU A 35 15.39 32.94 -43.65
C LEU A 35 15.54 32.40 -42.21
N LEU A 36 16.23 33.14 -41.34
CA LEU A 36 16.39 32.77 -39.93
C LEU A 36 15.05 32.74 -39.19
N LEU A 37 14.19 33.75 -39.40
CA LEU A 37 12.86 33.80 -38.79
C LEU A 37 12.00 32.60 -39.21
N ILE A 38 11.97 32.26 -40.50
CA ILE A 38 11.22 31.11 -41.01
C ILE A 38 11.76 29.78 -40.46
N SER A 39 13.09 29.63 -40.35
CA SER A 39 13.72 28.39 -39.87
C SER A 39 13.60 28.16 -38.35
N SER A 40 13.36 29.23 -37.57
CA SER A 40 13.32 29.17 -36.11
C SER A 40 12.16 28.32 -35.55
N GLY A 41 10.98 28.42 -36.16
CA GLY A 41 9.77 27.72 -35.72
C GLY A 41 9.89 26.19 -35.79
N PRO A 42 10.24 25.61 -36.96
CA PRO A 42 10.45 24.17 -37.09
C PRO A 42 11.58 23.64 -36.20
N PHE A 43 12.67 24.40 -36.05
CA PHE A 43 13.81 24.01 -35.22
C PHE A 43 13.46 23.96 -33.72
N ALA A 44 12.70 24.95 -33.23
CA ALA A 44 12.20 24.97 -31.85
C ALA A 44 11.22 23.81 -31.59
N PHE A 45 10.36 23.49 -32.55
CA PHE A 45 9.43 22.37 -32.45
C PHE A 45 10.14 21.02 -32.32
N VAL A 46 11.14 20.74 -33.16
CA VAL A 46 11.92 19.49 -33.09
C VAL A 46 12.64 19.37 -31.75
N LYS A 47 13.32 20.41 -31.26
CA LYS A 47 13.96 20.37 -29.94
C LYS A 47 12.97 20.19 -28.79
N SER A 48 11.81 20.83 -28.85
CA SER A 48 10.77 20.69 -27.82
C SER A 48 10.24 19.26 -27.73
N THR A 49 9.97 18.61 -28.87
CA THR A 49 9.48 17.22 -28.89
C THR A 49 10.52 16.23 -28.33
N GLN A 50 11.81 16.43 -28.64
CA GLN A 50 12.89 15.63 -28.05
C GLN A 50 12.98 15.82 -26.54
N MET A 51 12.92 17.07 -26.04
CA MET A 51 12.94 17.35 -24.60
C MET A 51 11.73 16.78 -23.88
N GLN A 52 10.53 16.85 -24.46
CA GLN A 52 9.34 16.22 -23.88
C GLN A 52 9.49 14.70 -23.77
N SER A 53 10.13 14.04 -24.74
CA SER A 53 10.39 12.60 -24.69
C SER A 53 11.39 12.22 -23.59
N LEU A 54 12.41 13.04 -23.34
CA LEU A 54 13.39 12.86 -22.27
C LEU A 54 12.75 13.09 -20.90
N ILE A 55 11.96 14.16 -20.75
CA ILE A 55 11.22 14.46 -19.51
C ILE A 55 10.25 13.32 -19.17
N ARG A 56 9.54 12.78 -20.16
CA ARG A 56 8.64 11.63 -19.94
C ARG A 56 9.42 10.39 -19.48
N LYS A 57 10.57 10.11 -20.09
CA LYS A 57 11.45 8.99 -19.67
C LYS A 57 11.96 9.17 -18.25
N GLU A 58 12.45 10.37 -17.91
CA GLU A 58 12.90 10.68 -16.55
C GLU A 58 11.76 10.64 -15.53
N GLN A 59 10.56 11.12 -15.89
CA GLN A 59 9.38 10.97 -15.03
C GLN A 59 9.03 9.51 -14.81
N THR A 60 9.02 8.68 -15.86
CA THR A 60 8.75 7.24 -15.70
C THR A 60 9.81 6.54 -14.87
N THR A 61 11.10 6.85 -15.04
CA THR A 61 12.17 6.23 -14.23
C THR A 61 12.12 6.71 -12.78
N LEU A 62 11.81 7.98 -12.53
CA LEU A 62 11.58 8.50 -11.18
C LEU A 62 10.38 7.84 -10.53
N THR A 63 9.25 7.70 -11.24
CA THR A 63 8.05 7.01 -10.74
C THR A 63 8.33 5.53 -10.46
N GLU A 64 9.02 4.82 -11.37
CA GLU A 64 9.45 3.44 -11.15
C GLU A 64 10.42 3.30 -9.96
N THR A 65 11.35 4.23 -9.81
CA THR A 65 12.31 4.23 -8.69
C THR A 65 11.59 4.54 -7.37
N ILE A 66 10.65 5.48 -7.36
CA ILE A 66 9.80 5.77 -6.20
C ILE A 66 8.97 4.54 -5.84
N HIS A 67 8.30 3.90 -6.79
CA HIS A 67 7.55 2.66 -6.54
C HIS A 67 8.44 1.53 -6.03
N LYS A 68 9.64 1.38 -6.58
CA LYS A 68 10.60 0.35 -6.16
C LYS A 68 11.16 0.62 -4.76
N GLU A 69 11.47 1.86 -4.42
CA GLU A 69 11.92 2.27 -3.08
C GLU A 69 10.78 2.18 -2.04
N LEU A 70 9.54 2.52 -2.41
CA LEU A 70 8.36 2.28 -1.57
C LEU A 70 8.14 0.79 -1.30
N ALA A 71 8.20 -0.06 -2.34
CA ALA A 71 8.10 -1.51 -2.21
C ALA A 71 9.27 -2.14 -1.42
N LYS A 72 10.45 -1.49 -1.41
CA LYS A 72 11.61 -1.91 -0.61
C LYS A 72 11.48 -1.48 0.85
N LYS A 73 10.90 -0.31 1.14
CA LYS A 73 10.62 0.16 2.51
C LYS A 73 9.52 -0.63 3.23
N THR A 74 8.58 -1.22 2.50
CA THR A 74 7.56 -2.12 3.07
C THR A 74 8.12 -3.46 3.56
N ASN A 75 9.33 -3.86 3.16
CA ASN A 75 10.01 -5.07 3.65
C ASN A 75 10.82 -4.82 4.92
N THR A 76 10.24 -4.12 5.90
CA THR A 76 10.91 -3.83 7.18
C THR A 76 10.59 -4.92 8.20
N SER A 77 11.58 -5.76 8.52
CA SER A 77 11.53 -6.77 9.60
C SER A 77 11.11 -6.23 11.00
N VAL A 78 11.08 -4.90 11.18
CA VAL A 78 10.63 -4.23 12.41
C VAL A 78 9.10 -4.09 12.46
N THR A 79 8.43 -3.96 11.32
CA THR A 79 6.96 -3.86 11.28
C THR A 79 6.31 -5.22 11.57
N SER A 80 6.90 -6.32 11.12
CA SER A 80 6.38 -7.67 11.38
C SER A 80 6.31 -8.04 12.87
N GLU A 81 7.28 -7.65 13.70
CA GLU A 81 7.24 -7.98 15.13
C GLU A 81 6.22 -7.12 15.89
N LEU A 82 6.06 -5.85 15.50
CA LEU A 82 5.02 -4.99 16.07
C LEU A 82 3.62 -5.52 15.74
N TYR A 83 3.37 -5.91 14.48
CA TYR A 83 2.10 -6.52 14.09
C TYR A 83 1.87 -7.87 14.78
N LYS A 84 2.94 -8.67 14.94
CA LYS A 84 2.89 -9.92 15.71
C LYS A 84 2.39 -9.68 17.12
N GLN A 85 2.94 -8.69 17.83
CA GLN A 85 2.50 -8.37 19.20
C GLN A 85 1.10 -7.75 19.24
N PHE A 86 0.80 -6.85 18.31
CA PHE A 86 -0.48 -6.12 18.30
C PHE A 86 -1.68 -7.02 17.97
N LEU A 87 -1.51 -7.97 17.04
CA LEU A 87 -2.60 -8.84 16.61
C LEU A 87 -2.73 -10.10 17.46
N GLN A 88 -1.74 -10.42 18.31
CA GLN A 88 -1.80 -11.63 19.14
C GLN A 88 -3.03 -11.65 20.09
N PRO A 89 -3.38 -10.56 20.81
CA PRO A 89 -4.58 -10.53 21.64
C PRO A 89 -5.87 -10.70 20.82
N PHE A 90 -5.93 -10.09 19.63
CA PHE A 90 -7.05 -10.26 18.70
C PHE A 90 -7.20 -11.73 18.27
N ILE A 91 -6.13 -12.36 17.78
CA ILE A 91 -6.15 -13.76 17.33
C ILE A 91 -6.58 -14.67 18.48
N THR A 92 -6.07 -14.41 19.67
CA THR A 92 -6.44 -15.15 20.88
C THR A 92 -7.93 -15.03 21.17
N ALA A 93 -8.51 -13.83 21.16
CA ALA A 93 -9.93 -13.61 21.42
C ALA A 93 -10.83 -14.13 20.28
N TYR A 94 -10.36 -14.03 19.03
CA TYR A 94 -11.12 -14.42 17.85
C TYR A 94 -11.20 -15.94 17.69
N ILE A 95 -10.08 -16.64 17.93
CA ILE A 95 -10.01 -18.10 17.77
C ILE A 95 -10.49 -18.84 19.02
N ASN A 96 -10.28 -18.31 20.22
CA ASN A 96 -10.78 -18.98 21.42
C ASN A 96 -12.29 -18.77 21.57
N ILE A 97 -13.02 -19.89 21.64
CA ILE A 97 -14.46 -19.91 21.93
C ILE A 97 -14.64 -20.70 23.22
N PRO A 98 -14.92 -20.04 24.35
CA PRO A 98 -15.15 -20.74 25.61
C PRO A 98 -16.55 -21.34 25.66
N THR A 99 -16.70 -22.42 26.43
CA THR A 99 -18.00 -23.08 26.66
C THR A 99 -18.83 -22.39 27.73
N GLU A 100 -18.18 -21.71 28.67
CA GLU A 100 -18.84 -20.98 29.76
C GLU A 100 -19.48 -19.69 29.23
N GLN A 101 -20.76 -19.49 29.54
CA GLN A 101 -21.59 -18.45 28.93
C GLN A 101 -21.07 -17.04 29.21
N GLN A 102 -20.65 -16.75 30.44
CA GLN A 102 -20.16 -15.43 30.81
C GLN A 102 -18.85 -15.10 30.08
N ALA A 103 -17.93 -16.06 29.98
CA ALA A 103 -16.68 -15.92 29.23
C ALA A 103 -16.94 -15.77 27.73
N PHE A 104 -17.93 -16.48 27.19
CA PHE A 104 -18.35 -16.39 25.79
C PHE A 104 -18.86 -14.99 25.44
N GLU A 105 -19.77 -14.46 26.25
CA GLU A 105 -20.32 -13.10 26.08
C GLU A 105 -19.24 -12.03 26.24
N LYS A 106 -18.38 -12.15 27.26
CA LYS A 106 -17.24 -11.23 27.45
C LYS A 106 -16.30 -11.22 26.26
N ARG A 107 -15.99 -12.38 25.70
CA ARG A 107 -15.14 -12.51 24.50
C ARG A 107 -15.83 -11.87 23.29
N PHE A 108 -17.12 -12.11 23.06
CA PHE A 108 -17.86 -11.48 21.97
C PHE A 108 -17.89 -9.94 22.10
N ASN A 109 -18.20 -9.41 23.27
CA ASN A 109 -18.23 -7.97 23.52
C ASN A 109 -16.84 -7.35 23.35
N SER A 110 -15.79 -7.99 23.86
CA SER A 110 -14.41 -7.52 23.67
C SER A 110 -14.03 -7.47 22.19
N LEU A 111 -14.45 -8.46 21.39
CA LEU A 111 -14.24 -8.45 19.94
C LEU A 111 -14.94 -7.25 19.29
N GLN A 112 -16.23 -7.09 19.56
CA GLN A 112 -17.06 -6.01 19.02
C GLN A 112 -16.52 -4.62 19.39
N GLU A 113 -16.16 -4.41 20.65
CA GLU A 113 -15.78 -3.08 21.15
C GLU A 113 -14.34 -2.69 20.78
N THR A 114 -13.43 -3.66 20.70
CA THR A 114 -11.99 -3.38 20.58
C THR A 114 -11.47 -3.51 19.16
N TYR A 115 -11.99 -4.45 18.37
CA TYR A 115 -11.33 -4.85 17.11
C TYR A 115 -12.20 -4.67 15.86
N PHE A 116 -13.53 -4.56 16.00
CA PHE A 116 -14.43 -4.42 14.86
C PHE A 116 -15.10 -3.05 14.85
N MET A 117 -15.05 -2.36 13.70
CA MET A 117 -15.82 -1.13 13.47
C MET A 117 -17.25 -1.39 13.00
N ILE A 118 -17.51 -2.61 12.52
CA ILE A 118 -18.83 -3.07 12.10
C ILE A 118 -19.49 -3.84 13.24
N THR A 119 -20.82 -3.88 13.23
CA THR A 119 -21.58 -4.76 14.12
C THR A 119 -21.42 -6.21 13.67
N LEU A 120 -20.93 -7.06 14.56
CA LEU A 120 -20.88 -8.50 14.39
C LEU A 120 -22.27 -9.09 14.56
N ASP A 121 -22.57 -10.09 13.74
CA ASP A 121 -23.79 -10.88 13.92
C ASP A 121 -23.76 -11.60 15.28
N GLU A 122 -24.93 -11.74 15.90
CA GLU A 122 -25.04 -12.43 17.18
C GLU A 122 -24.56 -13.88 17.07
N GLU A 123 -23.57 -14.23 17.90
CA GLU A 123 -23.07 -15.60 18.02
C GLU A 123 -23.78 -16.32 19.17
N LYS A 124 -24.20 -17.57 18.96
CA LYS A 124 -24.81 -18.40 20.01
C LYS A 124 -23.81 -19.39 20.57
N ASN A 125 -23.77 -19.51 21.89
CA ASN A 125 -22.99 -20.54 22.55
C ASN A 125 -23.61 -21.92 22.30
N THR A 126 -22.87 -22.80 21.62
CA THR A 126 -23.31 -24.16 21.29
C THR A 126 -22.74 -25.22 22.22
N GLY A 127 -21.99 -24.82 23.27
CA GLY A 127 -21.21 -25.73 24.10
C GLY A 127 -19.97 -26.29 23.40
N THR A 128 -19.66 -25.81 22.20
CA THR A 128 -18.42 -26.14 21.47
C THR A 128 -17.28 -25.27 22.00
N GLU A 129 -16.21 -25.90 22.47
CA GLU A 129 -14.97 -25.19 22.82
C GLU A 129 -14.10 -25.07 21.58
N ARG A 130 -13.46 -23.91 21.41
CA ARG A 130 -12.33 -23.76 20.49
C ARG A 130 -11.15 -23.19 21.25
N LYS A 131 -9.98 -23.79 21.08
CA LYS A 131 -8.75 -23.37 21.74
C LYS A 131 -7.61 -23.22 20.75
N LEU A 132 -7.02 -22.02 20.71
CA LEU A 132 -5.81 -21.71 19.97
C LEU A 132 -4.62 -22.51 20.53
N LEU A 133 -3.93 -23.23 19.66
CA LEU A 133 -2.74 -24.02 19.98
C LEU A 133 -1.46 -23.27 19.59
N SER A 134 -1.45 -22.70 18.38
CA SER A 134 -0.33 -21.88 17.90
C SER A 134 -0.80 -20.79 16.93
N SER A 135 -0.02 -19.72 16.85
CA SER A 135 -0.24 -18.63 15.91
C SER A 135 1.11 -18.06 15.48
N ASP A 136 1.47 -18.30 14.23
CA ASP A 136 2.75 -17.88 13.66
C ASP A 136 2.50 -16.85 12.57
N PHE A 137 3.09 -15.67 12.71
CA PHE A 137 3.06 -14.66 11.66
C PHE A 137 3.74 -15.21 10.41
N TYR A 138 3.03 -15.14 9.28
CA TYR A 138 3.48 -15.69 8.01
C TYR A 138 3.94 -14.60 7.05
N ASN A 139 3.08 -13.61 6.79
CA ASN A 139 3.38 -12.55 5.83
C ASN A 139 2.53 -11.30 6.09
N LEU A 140 2.97 -10.16 5.56
CA LEU A 140 2.17 -8.94 5.44
C LEU A 140 2.03 -8.60 3.96
N ILE A 141 0.79 -8.59 3.47
CA ILE A 141 0.49 -8.25 2.08
C ILE A 141 -0.35 -6.97 2.02
N SER A 142 -0.32 -6.29 0.88
CA SER A 142 -1.28 -5.24 0.57
C SER A 142 -2.25 -5.77 -0.48
N GLU A 143 -3.54 -5.77 -0.16
CA GLU A 143 -4.62 -6.23 -1.02
C GLU A 143 -5.69 -5.14 -1.10
N ASN A 144 -6.03 -4.70 -2.32
CA ASN A 144 -7.01 -3.63 -2.57
C ASN A 144 -6.76 -2.32 -1.78
N GLY A 145 -5.49 -1.99 -1.53
CA GLY A 145 -5.10 -0.80 -0.76
C GLY A 145 -5.22 -0.94 0.76
N GLN A 146 -5.58 -2.11 1.27
CA GLN A 146 -5.56 -2.45 2.70
C GLN A 146 -4.36 -3.35 3.03
N LEU A 147 -3.86 -3.25 4.26
CA LEU A 147 -2.85 -4.17 4.76
C LEU A 147 -3.54 -5.42 5.33
N VAL A 148 -3.01 -6.59 4.98
CA VAL A 148 -3.51 -7.88 5.44
C VAL A 148 -2.35 -8.65 6.07
N ALA A 149 -2.46 -8.89 7.37
CA ALA A 149 -1.52 -9.76 8.08
C ALA A 149 -2.00 -11.22 7.95
N GLN A 150 -1.10 -12.09 7.52
CA GLN A 150 -1.36 -13.51 7.35
C GLN A 150 -0.70 -14.28 8.49
N TYR A 151 -1.47 -15.16 9.13
CA TYR A 151 -0.99 -16.04 10.20
C TYR A 151 -1.27 -17.50 9.87
N ARG A 152 -0.31 -18.37 10.14
CA ARG A 152 -0.56 -19.81 10.23
C ARG A 152 -1.03 -20.09 11.65
N ILE A 153 -2.26 -20.56 11.79
CA ILE A 153 -2.83 -20.88 13.10
C ILE A 153 -3.15 -22.36 13.19
N ALA A 154 -3.00 -22.90 14.39
CA ALA A 154 -3.52 -24.21 14.76
C ALA A 154 -4.48 -24.05 15.93
N TYR A 155 -5.62 -24.72 15.89
CA TYR A 155 -6.58 -24.72 16.98
C TYR A 155 -7.27 -26.07 17.11
N GLU A 156 -7.66 -26.41 18.33
CA GLU A 156 -8.50 -27.57 18.60
C GLU A 156 -9.96 -27.13 18.78
N ILE A 157 -10.88 -27.95 18.30
CA ILE A 157 -12.31 -27.87 18.56
C ILE A 157 -12.65 -29.06 19.46
N ASN A 158 -13.37 -28.79 20.55
CA ASN A 158 -13.96 -29.81 21.40
C ASN A 158 -15.49 -29.65 21.34
N ALA A 159 -16.15 -30.52 20.59
CA ALA A 159 -17.59 -30.41 20.32
C ALA A 159 -18.38 -31.51 21.04
N PRO A 160 -19.56 -31.18 21.62
CA PRO A 160 -20.43 -32.19 22.21
C PRO A 160 -21.08 -33.04 21.12
N VAL A 161 -21.00 -34.35 21.24
CA VAL A 161 -21.60 -35.32 20.32
C VAL A 161 -22.55 -36.23 21.08
N THR A 162 -23.78 -36.39 20.58
CA THR A 162 -24.76 -37.30 21.20
C THR A 162 -24.51 -38.72 20.72
N LYS A 163 -24.17 -39.62 21.64
CA LYS A 163 -23.95 -41.05 21.36
C LYS A 163 -24.99 -41.91 22.08
N GLU A 164 -25.23 -43.11 21.55
CA GLU A 164 -26.11 -44.11 22.17
C GLU A 164 -25.27 -45.21 22.81
N ARG A 165 -25.61 -45.62 24.03
CA ARG A 165 -25.06 -46.83 24.66
C ARG A 165 -26.18 -47.77 25.06
N ASP A 166 -25.90 -49.06 24.93
CA ASP A 166 -26.78 -50.12 25.41
C ASP A 166 -26.57 -50.31 26.91
N VAL A 167 -27.61 -50.06 27.70
CA VAL A 167 -27.62 -50.26 29.14
C VAL A 167 -28.51 -51.44 29.47
N LYS A 168 -27.91 -52.49 30.04
CA LYS A 168 -28.65 -53.64 30.56
C LYS A 168 -29.28 -53.26 31.89
N LYS A 169 -30.61 -53.23 31.95
CA LYS A 169 -31.38 -53.11 33.19
C LYS A 169 -32.08 -54.43 33.49
N LYS A 170 -32.08 -54.83 34.77
CA LYS A 170 -32.89 -55.95 35.24
C LYS A 170 -34.27 -55.44 35.59
N GLU A 171 -35.26 -55.83 34.80
CA GLU A 171 -36.68 -55.71 35.16
C GLU A 171 -37.17 -57.10 35.58
N GLY A 172 -37.23 -57.33 36.89
CA GLY A 172 -37.58 -58.65 37.44
C GLY A 172 -36.52 -59.73 37.15
N ASN A 173 -36.93 -60.86 36.57
CA ASN A 173 -36.07 -62.02 36.31
C ASN A 173 -35.49 -62.07 34.87
N LYS A 174 -35.64 -60.99 34.08
CA LYS A 174 -35.13 -60.87 32.70
C LYS A 174 -34.19 -59.67 32.56
N GLU A 175 -33.13 -59.83 31.78
CA GLU A 175 -32.30 -58.71 31.31
C GLU A 175 -32.98 -58.03 30.13
N VAL A 176 -33.17 -56.71 30.22
CA VAL A 176 -33.66 -55.87 29.12
C VAL A 176 -32.54 -54.89 28.74
N VAL A 177 -32.24 -54.80 27.43
CA VAL A 177 -31.27 -53.85 26.89
C VAL A 177 -32.01 -52.58 26.48
N THR A 178 -31.68 -51.45 27.11
CA THR A 178 -32.26 -50.13 26.80
C THR A 178 -31.18 -49.21 26.27
N LYS A 179 -31.45 -48.53 25.15
CA LYS A 179 -30.57 -47.52 24.58
C LYS A 179 -30.68 -46.21 25.37
N GLU A 180 -29.61 -45.80 26.03
CA GLU A 180 -29.50 -44.49 26.68
C GLU A 180 -28.64 -43.55 25.83
N LYS A 181 -29.11 -42.32 25.61
CA LYS A 181 -28.33 -41.25 24.98
C LYS A 181 -27.43 -40.58 26.02
N TYR A 182 -26.17 -40.37 25.68
CA TYR A 182 -25.22 -39.62 26.50
C TYR A 182 -24.44 -38.62 25.63
N VAL A 183 -23.97 -37.55 26.26
CA VAL A 183 -23.10 -36.56 25.61
C VAL A 183 -21.66 -36.99 25.80
N ASP A 184 -20.97 -37.19 24.68
CA ASP A 184 -19.52 -37.38 24.61
C ASP A 184 -18.89 -36.14 23.97
N TYR A 185 -17.57 -36.07 23.93
CA TYR A 185 -16.84 -34.95 23.35
C TYR A 185 -15.84 -35.43 22.31
N GLU A 186 -15.88 -34.83 21.13
CA GLU A 186 -14.93 -35.12 20.06
C GLU A 186 -13.97 -33.97 19.86
N LYS A 187 -12.67 -34.32 19.85
CA LYS A 187 -11.57 -33.38 19.66
C LYS A 187 -11.08 -33.43 18.22
N ILE A 188 -11.05 -32.28 17.56
CA ILE A 188 -10.57 -32.12 16.18
C ILE A 188 -9.54 -30.99 16.15
N GLU A 189 -8.35 -31.27 15.61
CA GLU A 189 -7.32 -30.25 15.38
C GLU A 189 -7.39 -29.73 13.95
N ASN A 190 -7.37 -28.41 13.79
CA ASN A 190 -7.35 -27.74 12.49
C ASN A 190 -6.11 -26.86 12.35
N ARG A 191 -5.57 -26.81 11.14
CA ARG A 191 -4.49 -25.90 10.73
C ARG A 191 -4.94 -25.08 9.53
N VAL A 192 -4.95 -23.76 9.67
CA VAL A 192 -5.47 -22.86 8.62
C VAL A 192 -4.58 -21.63 8.46
N LEU A 193 -4.70 -20.97 7.30
CA LEU A 193 -4.15 -19.64 7.06
C LEU A 193 -5.23 -18.60 7.39
N LEU A 194 -4.97 -17.78 8.42
CA LEU A 194 -5.83 -16.69 8.83
C LEU A 194 -5.35 -15.39 8.19
N ASN A 195 -6.24 -14.72 7.46
CA ASN A 195 -5.99 -13.41 6.85
C ASN A 195 -6.73 -12.34 7.65
N ILE A 196 -5.99 -11.38 8.18
CA ILE A 196 -6.52 -10.32 9.03
C ILE A 196 -6.32 -8.98 8.30
N PRO A 197 -7.35 -8.44 7.64
CA PRO A 197 -7.30 -7.08 7.12
C PRO A 197 -7.35 -6.09 8.28
N PHE A 198 -6.51 -5.07 8.24
CA PHE A 198 -6.51 -4.00 9.25
C PHE A 198 -6.18 -2.64 8.64
N ILE A 199 -6.62 -1.60 9.34
CA ILE A 199 -6.40 -0.20 8.98
C ILE A 199 -5.39 0.37 9.97
N GLN A 200 -4.46 1.20 9.49
CA GLN A 200 -3.49 1.91 10.32
C GLN A 200 -4.06 3.23 10.86
#